data_AF-A0A7W8YGH4-F1
#
_entry.id   AF-A0A7W8YGH4-F1
#
_cell.length_a   1.000
_cell.length_b   1.000
_cell.length_c   1.000
_cell.angle_alpha   90.00
_cell.angle_beta   90.00
_cell.angle_gamma   90.00
#
_symmetry.space_group_name_H-M   'P 1'
#
loop_
_entity.id
_entity.type
_entity.pdbx_description
1 polymer ?
#
loop_
_entity_poly.entity_id
_entity_poly.type
_entity_poly.pdbx_seq_one_letter_code
_entity_poly.pdbx_strand_id
1 'polypeptide(L)'
;MKNIQIFDGADNAVFDIFAATDEEFGLIFPNGTDVAFIDEVYQTQPSRTLDATFTEIWERRVPKSRAMGIHGILFYECEHKKVYYPTRRDEEAVNPSGSRLR
;
A
#
# COMPACT_ATOMS: atom_id res chain seq x y z
N MET A 1 7.28 -11.70 7.27
CA MET A 1 6.18 -11.54 6.30
C MET A 1 5.27 -10.43 6.78
N LYS A 2 4.97 -9.48 5.90
CA LYS A 2 4.12 -8.32 6.18
C LYS A 2 2.88 -8.38 5.30
N ASN A 3 1.74 -8.05 5.88
CA ASN A 3 0.47 -8.02 5.17
C ASN A 3 0.23 -6.65 4.57
N ILE A 4 -0.01 -6.61 3.27
CA ILE A 4 -0.38 -5.42 2.50
C ILE A 4 -1.86 -5.50 2.18
N GLN A 5 -2.63 -4.48 2.53
CA GLN A 5 -4.02 -4.36 2.10
C GLN A 5 -4.10 -3.53 0.83
N ILE A 6 -4.86 -4.01 -0.15
CA ILE A 6 -5.11 -3.30 -1.40
C ILE A 6 -6.38 -2.47 -1.25
N PHE A 7 -6.27 -1.19 -1.62
CA PHE A 7 -7.41 -0.29 -1.75
C PHE A 7 -7.49 0.15 -3.22
N ASP A 8 -8.51 -0.30 -3.91
CA ASP A 8 -8.73 -0.02 -5.32
C ASP A 8 -9.92 0.93 -5.50
N GLY A 9 -9.84 1.81 -6.51
CA GLY A 9 -10.85 2.83 -6.80
C GLY A 9 -12.13 2.29 -7.45
N ALA A 10 -12.15 1.04 -7.90
CA ALA A 10 -13.30 0.43 -8.54
C ALA A 10 -14.48 0.23 -7.56
N ASP A 11 -15.71 0.47 -8.02
CA ASP A 11 -16.94 0.36 -7.19
C ASP A 11 -17.15 -1.05 -6.60
N ASN A 12 -16.68 -2.08 -7.31
CA ASN A 12 -16.77 -3.48 -6.89
C ASN A 12 -15.46 -4.01 -6.28
N ALA A 13 -14.51 -3.13 -5.98
CA ALA A 13 -13.25 -3.50 -5.37
C ALA A 13 -13.46 -4.20 -4.03
N VAL A 14 -12.64 -5.22 -3.80
CA VAL A 14 -12.53 -5.87 -2.49
C VAL A 14 -11.20 -5.50 -1.86
N PHE A 15 -11.19 -5.32 -0.55
CA PHE A 15 -9.97 -4.96 0.20
C PHE A 15 -9.10 -6.18 0.46
N ASP A 16 -8.58 -6.80 -0.60
CA ASP A 16 -7.74 -7.99 -0.48
C ASP A 16 -6.43 -7.73 0.27
N ILE A 17 -5.90 -8.80 0.87
CA ILE A 17 -4.68 -8.76 1.66
C ILE A 17 -3.71 -9.76 1.06
N PHE A 18 -2.46 -9.35 0.90
CA PHE A 18 -1.38 -10.18 0.39
C PHE A 18 -0.19 -10.14 1.34
N ALA A 19 0.55 -11.25 1.44
CA ALA A 19 1.75 -11.32 2.25
C ALA A 19 2.99 -11.04 1.40
N ALA A 20 3.78 -10.05 1.80
CA ALA A 20 5.08 -9.72 1.23
C ALA A 20 6.21 -10.17 2.19
N THR A 21 7.39 -10.46 1.64
CA THR A 21 8.62 -10.54 2.43
C THR A 21 9.00 -9.14 2.92
N ASP A 22 9.95 -9.05 3.86
CA ASP A 22 10.41 -7.75 4.34
C ASP A 22 11.13 -6.94 3.25
N GLU A 23 11.81 -7.62 2.32
CA GLU A 23 12.49 -7.00 1.16
C GLU A 23 11.47 -6.43 0.18
N GLU A 24 10.48 -7.25 -0.24
CA GLU A 24 9.42 -6.83 -1.16
C GLU A 24 8.59 -5.69 -0.57
N PHE A 25 8.28 -5.78 0.73
CA PHE A 25 7.59 -4.72 1.44
C PHE A 25 8.42 -3.43 1.41
N GLY A 26 9.73 -3.51 1.63
CA GLY A 26 10.63 -2.34 1.57
C GLY A 26 10.75 -1.71 0.19
N LEU A 27 10.52 -2.47 -0.89
CA LEU A 27 10.47 -1.93 -2.26
C LEU A 27 9.24 -1.04 -2.49
N ILE A 28 8.10 -1.39 -1.86
CA ILE A 28 6.82 -0.68 -1.98
C ILE A 28 6.73 0.46 -0.95
N PHE A 29 7.24 0.24 0.26
CA PHE A 29 7.13 1.14 1.42
C PHE A 29 8.51 1.54 1.96
N PRO A 30 9.25 2.43 1.25
CA PRO A 30 10.59 2.82 1.67
C PRO A 30 10.57 3.76 2.89
N ASN A 31 11.67 3.82 3.64
CA ASN A 31 11.88 4.81 4.71
C ASN A 31 10.85 4.77 5.86
N GLY A 32 10.28 3.59 6.13
CA GLY A 32 9.30 3.39 7.20
C GLY A 32 7.95 4.05 6.91
N THR A 33 7.59 4.17 5.63
CA THR A 33 6.21 4.43 5.23
C THR A 33 5.37 3.16 5.39
N ASP A 34 4.06 3.32 5.42
CA ASP A 34 3.07 2.23 5.47
C ASP A 34 1.86 2.54 4.57
N VAL A 35 1.90 3.65 3.82
CA VAL A 35 0.94 3.98 2.77
C VAL A 35 1.71 4.17 1.46
N ALA A 36 1.18 3.62 0.37
CA ALA A 36 1.77 3.76 -0.95
C ALA A 36 0.68 3.94 -2.01
N PHE A 37 1.02 4.66 -3.08
CA PHE A 37 0.17 4.80 -4.27
C PHE A 37 0.90 4.15 -5.44
N ILE A 38 0.21 3.27 -6.16
CA ILE A 38 0.85 2.40 -7.15
C ILE A 38 1.63 3.18 -8.22
N ASP A 39 1.08 4.30 -8.68
CA ASP A 39 1.71 5.13 -9.69
C ASP A 39 3.00 5.80 -9.17
N GLU A 40 3.05 6.21 -7.90
CA GLU A 40 4.26 6.71 -7.24
C GLU A 40 5.29 5.60 -7.07
N VAL A 41 4.86 4.39 -6.68
CA VAL A 41 5.76 3.23 -6.55
C VAL A 41 6.47 2.96 -7.87
N TYR A 42 5.74 2.92 -8.99
CA TYR A 42 6.30 2.73 -10.33
C TYR A 42 7.18 3.87 -10.84
N GLN A 43 7.14 5.06 -10.21
CA GLN A 43 8.06 6.16 -10.51
C GLN A 43 9.39 6.04 -9.75
N THR A 44 9.42 5.32 -8.63
CA THR A 44 10.60 5.24 -7.76
C THR A 44 11.60 4.15 -8.16
N GLN A 45 11.17 3.12 -8.87
CA GLN A 45 12.00 1.96 -9.22
C GLN A 45 11.76 1.47 -10.65
N PRO A 46 12.70 0.70 -11.24
CA PRO A 46 12.48 0.11 -12.55
C PRO A 46 11.25 -0.80 -12.58
N SER A 47 10.37 -0.58 -13.55
CA SER A 47 9.12 -1.35 -13.70
C SER A 47 9.36 -2.86 -13.69
N ARG A 48 10.41 -3.35 -14.37
CA ARG A 48 10.75 -4.78 -14.42
C ARG A 48 10.94 -5.41 -13.03
N THR A 49 11.54 -4.69 -12.09
CA THR A 49 11.77 -5.18 -10.72
C THR A 49 10.45 -5.21 -9.96
N LEU A 50 9.63 -4.17 -10.11
CA LEU A 50 8.32 -4.08 -9.46
C LEU A 50 7.33 -5.11 -10.01
N ASP A 51 7.30 -5.33 -11.33
CA ASP A 51 6.42 -6.31 -11.97
C ASP A 51 6.71 -7.72 -11.47
N ALA A 52 8.00 -8.09 -11.36
CA ALA A 52 8.40 -9.36 -10.78
C ALA A 52 8.00 -9.45 -9.30
N THR A 53 8.22 -8.38 -8.53
CA THR A 53 7.85 -8.31 -7.11
C THR A 53 6.34 -8.49 -6.91
N PHE A 54 5.51 -7.75 -7.66
CA PHE A 54 4.06 -7.83 -7.56
C PHE A 54 3.53 -9.19 -8.00
N THR A 55 4.11 -9.80 -9.03
CA THR A 55 3.76 -11.16 -9.47
C THR A 55 3.88 -12.15 -8.30
N GLU A 56 4.98 -12.11 -7.56
CA GLU A 56 5.19 -12.99 -6.40
C GLU A 56 4.27 -12.66 -5.21
N ILE A 57 3.91 -11.39 -5.00
CA ILE A 57 3.01 -10.98 -3.92
C ILE A 57 1.58 -11.47 -4.19
N TRP A 58 1.11 -11.42 -5.45
CA TRP A 58 -0.25 -11.84 -5.82
C TRP A 58 -0.52 -13.32 -5.61
N GLU A 59 0.50 -14.17 -5.70
CA GLU A 59 0.40 -15.60 -5.37
C GLU A 59 0.18 -15.86 -3.87
N ARG A 60 0.37 -14.85 -3.00
CA ARG A 60 0.31 -14.96 -1.53
C ARG A 60 -0.88 -14.24 -0.91
N ARG A 61 -2.08 -14.45 -1.46
CA ARG A 61 -3.32 -13.93 -0.88
C ARG A 61 -3.57 -14.49 0.53
N VAL A 62 -3.88 -13.60 1.48
CA VAL A 62 -4.19 -13.93 2.88
C VAL A 62 -5.69 -13.70 3.15
N PRO A 63 -6.45 -14.72 3.59
CA PRO A 63 -7.81 -14.52 4.06
C PRO A 63 -7.84 -13.54 5.23
N LYS A 64 -8.76 -12.57 5.23
CA LYS A 64 -8.87 -11.52 6.26
C LYS A 64 -8.94 -12.08 7.69
N SER A 65 -9.66 -13.18 7.88
CA SER A 65 -9.78 -13.87 9.17
C SER A 65 -8.49 -14.52 9.68
N ARG A 66 -7.46 -14.61 8.83
CA ARG A 66 -6.14 -15.17 9.16
C ARG A 66 -5.04 -14.10 9.13
N ALA A 67 -5.37 -12.86 8.76
CA ALA A 67 -4.40 -11.77 8.73
C ALA A 67 -4.03 -11.36 10.17
N MET A 68 -2.75 -11.48 10.50
CA MET A 68 -2.20 -10.99 11.76
C MET A 68 -1.73 -9.55 11.57
N GLY A 69 -2.68 -8.61 11.59
CA GLY A 69 -2.43 -7.17 11.38
C GLY A 69 -2.27 -6.78 9.90
N ILE A 70 -2.35 -5.48 9.65
CA ILE A 70 -2.07 -4.83 8.35
C ILE A 70 -0.84 -3.94 8.56
N HIS A 71 0.15 -4.11 7.70
CA HIS A 71 1.45 -3.45 7.85
C HIS A 71 1.66 -2.34 6.82
N GLY A 72 0.94 -2.41 5.70
CA GLY A 72 0.90 -1.35 4.72
C GLY A 72 -0.37 -1.36 3.89
N ILE A 73 -0.72 -0.21 3.32
CA ILE A 73 -1.88 -0.01 2.46
C ILE A 73 -1.38 0.48 1.10
N LEU A 74 -1.73 -0.26 0.04
CA LEU A 74 -1.38 0.11 -1.33
C LEU A 74 -2.64 0.54 -2.09
N PHE A 75 -2.62 1.79 -2.55
CA PHE A 75 -3.71 2.41 -3.29
C PHE A 75 -3.55 2.23 -4.80
N TYR A 76 -4.64 1.80 -5.45
CA TYR A 76 -4.83 1.79 -6.90
C TYR A 76 -5.93 2.79 -7.26
N GLU A 77 -5.68 3.59 -8.30
CA GLU A 77 -6.66 4.52 -8.89
C GLU A 77 -7.28 5.53 -7.89
N CYS A 78 -6.58 5.81 -6.79
CA CYS A 78 -7.07 6.66 -5.69
C CYS A 78 -6.30 7.98 -5.57
N GLU A 79 -5.98 8.62 -6.68
CA GLU A 79 -5.18 9.87 -6.74
C GLU A 79 -5.65 10.97 -5.78
N HIS A 80 -6.98 11.15 -5.70
CA HIS A 80 -7.60 12.15 -4.83
C HIS A 80 -7.28 11.96 -3.33
N LYS A 81 -6.85 10.76 -2.89
CA LYS A 81 -6.50 10.49 -1.50
C LYS A 81 -5.08 10.94 -1.14
N LYS A 82 -4.20 11.14 -2.13
CA LYS A 82 -2.78 11.50 -1.90
C LYS A 82 -2.61 12.73 -1.01
N VAL A 83 -3.49 13.71 -1.14
CA VAL A 83 -3.41 14.97 -0.38
C VAL A 83 -3.52 14.75 1.13
N TYR A 84 -4.13 13.65 1.56
CA TYR A 84 -4.35 13.32 2.97
C TYR A 84 -3.20 12.55 3.61
N TYR A 85 -2.22 12.08 2.82
CA TYR A 85 -1.08 11.30 3.32
C TYR A 85 0.27 11.96 2.97
N PRO A 86 0.53 13.22 3.39
CA PRO A 86 1.68 14.00 2.91
C PRO A 86 3.04 13.31 3.12
N THR A 87 3.16 12.48 4.15
CA THR A 87 4.39 11.74 4.49
C THR A 87 4.32 10.26 4.17
N ARG A 88 3.19 9.80 3.58
CA ARG A 88 2.93 8.39 3.27
C ARG A 88 2.99 7.46 4.49
N ARG A 89 2.66 8.02 5.66
CA ARG A 89 2.43 7.30 6.92
C ARG A 89 0.98 7.48 7.36
N ASP A 90 0.30 6.40 7.71
CA ASP A 90 -1.10 6.42 8.11
C ASP A 90 -1.32 7.26 9.37
N GLU A 91 -0.44 7.10 10.37
CA GLU A 91 -0.49 7.84 11.64
C GLU A 91 -0.18 9.34 11.49
N GLU A 92 0.28 9.78 10.32
CA GLU A 92 0.57 11.18 10.01
C GLU A 92 -0.43 11.77 8.99
N ALA A 93 -1.52 11.06 8.70
CA ALA A 93 -2.57 11.51 7.80
C ALA A 93 -3.25 12.80 8.31
N VAL A 94 -3.80 13.57 7.38
CA VAL A 94 -4.41 14.88 7.65
C VAL A 94 -5.86 14.94 7.19
N ASN A 95 -6.66 15.71 7.92
CA ASN A 95 -8.01 16.10 7.54
C ASN A 95 -7.99 17.04 6.32
N PRO A 96 -9.14 17.24 5.64
CA PRO A 96 -9.28 18.27 4.61
C PRO A 96 -8.91 19.69 5.07
N SER A 97 -9.01 19.97 6.36
CA SER A 97 -8.58 21.25 6.96
C SER A 97 -7.07 21.37 7.20
N GLY A 98 -6.30 20.30 6.94
CA GLY A 98 -4.86 20.22 7.20
C GLY A 98 -4.47 19.87 8.65
N SER A 99 -5.44 19.78 9.56
CA SER A 99 -5.20 19.24 10.92
C SER A 99 -4.89 17.74 10.87
N ARG A 100 -4.15 17.22 11.86
CA ARG A 100 -3.90 15.77 11.94
C ARG A 100 -5.21 15.00 12.07
N LEU A 101 -5.30 13.88 11.35
CA LEU A 101 -6.44 12.99 11.41
C LEU A 101 -6.47 12.19 12.73
N ARG A 102 -5.29 11.91 13.30
CA ARG A 102 -5.08 11.23 14.59
C ARG A 102 -4.02 11.95 15.42
#